data_AF-A0A7M2SVC6-F1
#
_entry.id   AF-A0A7M2SVC6-F1
#
_cell.length_a   1.000
_cell.length_b   1.000
_cell.length_c   1.000
_cell.angle_alpha   90.00
_cell.angle_beta   90.00
_cell.angle_gamma   90.00
#
_symmetry.space_group_name_H-M   'P 1'
#
loop_
_entity.id
_entity.type
_entity.pdbx_description
1 polymer ?
#
loop_
_entity_poly.entity_id
_entity_poly.type
_entity_poly.pdbx_seq_one_letter_code
_entity_poly.pdbx_strand_id
1 'polypeptide(L)'
;MTTDQLTARQAERLITALRHGQALDTAVVDLGLDLPAVWASARTDARLTIALAGRDPDGPEEAGRTGRADFLRLLALGVAPSRAELILGVSSTSGWRSDPAFAMACDAVSSAAAPYGYTRQMRLTPERVARFLDALSKPGTTVLAAAATVGVTAAAVYQRRHRDAKFAEAMDAARAAAREGASK
;
A
#
# COMPACT_ATOMS: atom_id res chain seq x y z
N MET A 1 -3.82 -16.49 -30.54
CA MET A 1 -4.73 -15.36 -30.82
C MET A 1 -4.67 -14.45 -29.60
N THR A 2 -4.08 -13.27 -29.76
CA THR A 2 -4.01 -12.27 -28.70
C THR A 2 -5.38 -11.60 -28.66
N THR A 3 -6.25 -11.98 -27.73
CA THR A 3 -7.51 -11.26 -27.50
C THR A 3 -7.14 -9.85 -27.07
N ASP A 4 -7.40 -8.89 -27.94
CA ASP A 4 -7.14 -7.48 -27.67
C ASP A 4 -8.03 -7.04 -26.51
N GLN A 5 -7.49 -6.29 -25.55
CA GLN A 5 -8.28 -5.80 -24.43
C GLN A 5 -9.07 -4.56 -24.87
N LEU A 6 -10.26 -4.37 -24.31
CA LEU A 6 -10.99 -3.12 -24.44
C LEU A 6 -10.13 -1.94 -23.97
N THR A 7 -10.16 -0.85 -24.72
CA THR A 7 -9.67 0.43 -24.23
C THR A 7 -10.52 0.92 -23.06
N ALA A 8 -9.95 1.76 -22.19
CA ALA A 8 -10.67 2.34 -21.05
C ALA A 8 -11.98 3.04 -21.48
N ARG A 9 -11.97 3.70 -22.64
CA ARG A 9 -13.16 4.38 -23.19
C ARG A 9 -14.25 3.39 -23.61
N GLN A 10 -13.87 2.26 -24.21
CA GLN A 10 -14.83 1.22 -24.59
C GLN A 10 -15.41 0.54 -23.35
N ALA A 11 -14.57 0.24 -22.36
CA ALA A 11 -15.00 -0.34 -21.10
C ALA A 11 -16.02 0.57 -20.39
N GLU A 12 -15.75 1.88 -20.26
CA GLU A 12 -16.67 2.83 -19.63
C GLU A 12 -18.01 2.96 -20.38
N ARG A 13 -18.00 2.95 -21.72
CA ARG A 13 -19.24 2.97 -22.51
C ARG A 13 -20.07 1.70 -22.32
N LEU A 14 -19.42 0.54 -22.29
CA LEU A 14 -20.08 -0.73 -22.04
C LEU A 14 -20.67 -0.80 -20.62
N ILE A 15 -19.89 -0.42 -19.61
CA ILE A 15 -20.35 -0.31 -18.21
C ILE A 15 -21.58 0.59 -18.15
N THR A 16 -21.54 1.75 -18.80
CA THR A 16 -22.68 2.67 -18.84
C THR A 16 -23.93 2.01 -19.43
N ALA A 17 -23.82 1.34 -20.58
CA ALA A 17 -24.97 0.66 -21.20
C ALA A 17 -25.58 -0.42 -20.30
N LEU A 18 -24.73 -1.27 -19.70
CA LEU A 18 -25.17 -2.33 -18.78
C LEU A 18 -25.89 -1.77 -17.56
N ARG A 19 -25.38 -0.66 -17.00
CA ARG A 19 -26.02 0.02 -15.86
C ARG A 19 -27.40 0.59 -16.18
N HIS A 20 -27.64 0.97 -17.42
CA HIS A 20 -28.95 1.43 -17.88
C HIS A 20 -29.89 0.27 -18.26
N GLY A 21 -29.52 -0.98 -17.95
CA GLY A 21 -30.36 -2.16 -18.16
C GLY A 21 -30.28 -2.74 -19.56
N GLN A 22 -29.34 -2.29 -20.39
CA GLN A 22 -29.15 -2.87 -21.72
C GLN A 22 -28.54 -4.27 -21.61
N ALA A 23 -29.09 -5.23 -22.35
CA ALA A 23 -28.55 -6.59 -22.40
C ALA A 23 -27.13 -6.60 -23.01
N LEU A 24 -26.26 -7.48 -22.51
CA LEU A 24 -24.86 -7.55 -22.93
C LEU A 24 -24.71 -7.71 -24.45
N ASP A 25 -25.45 -8.65 -25.05
CA ASP A 25 -25.37 -8.91 -26.49
C ASP A 25 -25.74 -7.67 -27.32
N THR A 26 -26.78 -6.95 -26.90
CA THR A 26 -27.20 -5.70 -27.53
C THR A 26 -26.12 -4.62 -27.36
N ALA A 27 -25.58 -4.44 -26.16
CA ALA A 27 -24.54 -3.44 -25.89
C ALA A 27 -23.24 -3.72 -26.65
N VAL A 28 -22.85 -4.98 -26.78
CA VAL A 28 -21.66 -5.39 -27.55
C VAL A 28 -21.84 -5.09 -29.03
N VAL A 29 -23.01 -5.40 -29.60
CA VAL A 29 -23.32 -5.10 -31.01
C VAL A 29 -23.35 -3.58 -31.25
N ASP A 30 -24.06 -2.82 -30.41
CA ASP A 30 -24.20 -1.36 -30.57
C ASP A 30 -22.86 -0.62 -30.46
N LEU A 31 -21.96 -1.14 -29.62
CA LEU A 31 -20.64 -0.56 -29.41
C LEU A 31 -19.58 -1.12 -30.37
N GLY A 32 -19.93 -2.08 -31.23
CA GLY A 32 -19.02 -2.73 -32.17
C GLY A 32 -17.88 -3.46 -31.47
N LEU A 33 -18.15 -4.10 -30.33
CA LEU A 33 -17.16 -4.79 -29.51
C LEU A 33 -17.13 -6.29 -29.83
N ASP A 34 -15.99 -6.92 -29.52
CA ASP A 34 -15.85 -8.38 -29.58
C ASP A 34 -16.08 -9.01 -28.21
N LEU A 35 -16.95 -10.01 -28.12
CA LEU A 35 -17.33 -10.62 -26.83
C LEU A 35 -16.13 -11.28 -26.11
N PRO A 36 -15.22 -12.02 -26.79
CA PRO A 36 -13.94 -12.43 -26.22
C PRO A 36 -13.10 -11.30 -25.63
N ALA A 37 -13.02 -10.13 -26.26
CA ALA A 37 -12.30 -8.96 -25.74
C ALA A 37 -12.93 -8.44 -24.44
N VAL A 38 -14.27 -8.41 -24.38
CA VAL A 38 -15.01 -8.04 -23.15
C VAL A 38 -14.63 -8.97 -22.00
N TRP A 39 -14.69 -10.29 -22.21
CA TRP A 39 -14.33 -11.27 -21.18
C TRP A 39 -12.85 -11.24 -20.81
N ALA A 40 -11.97 -10.93 -21.76
CA ALA A 40 -10.55 -10.76 -21.48
C ALA A 40 -10.28 -9.53 -20.59
N SER A 41 -10.94 -8.40 -20.87
CA SER A 41 -10.85 -7.18 -20.05
C SER A 41 -11.47 -7.35 -18.67
N ALA A 42 -12.61 -8.05 -18.56
CA ALA A 42 -13.30 -8.26 -17.30
C ALA A 42 -12.39 -8.94 -16.24
N ARG A 43 -11.47 -9.82 -16.65
CA ARG A 43 -10.52 -10.47 -15.72
C ARG A 43 -9.66 -9.51 -14.92
N THR A 44 -9.41 -8.32 -15.45
CA THR A 44 -8.55 -7.30 -14.82
C THR A 44 -9.30 -6.03 -14.43
N ASP A 45 -10.53 -5.86 -14.93
CA ASP A 45 -11.40 -4.72 -14.65
C ASP A 45 -12.56 -5.14 -13.73
N ALA A 46 -12.44 -4.78 -12.46
CA ALA A 46 -13.43 -5.09 -11.44
C ALA A 46 -14.77 -4.39 -11.69
N ARG A 47 -14.75 -3.14 -12.20
CA ARG A 47 -15.99 -2.39 -12.49
C ARG A 47 -16.76 -3.06 -13.61
N LEU A 48 -16.07 -3.48 -14.67
CA LEU A 48 -16.68 -4.24 -15.75
C LEU A 48 -17.24 -5.58 -15.27
N THR A 49 -16.50 -6.31 -14.42
CA THR A 49 -16.99 -7.57 -13.84
C THR A 49 -18.27 -7.38 -13.03
N ILE A 50 -18.36 -6.31 -12.23
CA ILE A 50 -19.56 -6.00 -11.44
C ILE A 50 -20.74 -5.67 -12.36
N ALA A 51 -20.51 -4.85 -13.40
CA ALA A 51 -21.53 -4.50 -14.39
C ALA A 51 -22.06 -5.73 -15.16
N LEU A 52 -21.17 -6.65 -15.56
CA LEU A 52 -21.54 -7.90 -16.22
C LEU A 52 -22.37 -8.83 -15.32
N ALA A 53 -22.21 -8.73 -14.01
CA ALA A 53 -23.04 -9.45 -13.04
C ALA A 53 -24.40 -8.76 -12.78
N GLY A 54 -24.74 -7.71 -13.53
CA GLY A 54 -26.00 -6.97 -13.40
C GLY A 54 -26.07 -6.07 -12.16
N ARG A 55 -24.92 -5.73 -11.56
CA ARG A 55 -24.84 -4.85 -10.39
C ARG A 55 -24.29 -3.49 -10.80
N ASP A 56 -24.67 -2.43 -10.09
CA ASP A 56 -24.13 -1.09 -10.33
C ASP A 56 -22.71 -0.97 -9.71
N PRO A 57 -21.64 -0.86 -10.52
CA PRO A 57 -20.28 -0.68 -9.99
C PRO A 57 -20.08 0.67 -9.28
N ASP A 58 -20.95 1.66 -9.52
CA ASP A 58 -20.90 2.96 -8.85
C ASP A 58 -21.82 3.02 -7.61
N GLY A 59 -22.57 1.95 -7.34
CA GLY A 59 -23.35 1.83 -6.12
C GLY A 59 -22.44 1.92 -4.89
N PRO A 60 -22.86 2.57 -3.79
CA PRO A 60 -21.98 2.88 -2.66
C PRO A 60 -21.34 1.64 -2.04
N GLU A 61 -22.04 0.50 -2.06
CA GLU A 61 -21.53 -0.77 -1.57
C GLU A 61 -20.44 -1.36 -2.47
N GLU A 62 -20.68 -1.43 -3.79
CA GLU A 62 -19.72 -2.00 -4.75
C GLU A 62 -18.51 -1.08 -4.97
N ALA A 63 -18.72 0.23 -4.98
CA ALA A 63 -17.66 1.24 -4.98
C ALA A 63 -16.80 1.10 -3.71
N GLY A 64 -17.42 0.89 -2.55
CA GLY A 64 -16.72 0.62 -1.29
C GLY A 64 -15.89 -0.66 -1.33
N ARG A 65 -16.44 -1.76 -1.88
CA ARG A 65 -15.71 -3.03 -2.03
C ARG A 65 -14.54 -2.92 -2.99
N THR A 66 -14.74 -2.27 -4.13
CA THR A 66 -13.70 -2.04 -5.14
C THR A 66 -12.58 -1.17 -4.58
N GLY A 67 -12.93 -0.07 -3.92
CA GLY A 67 -11.95 0.80 -3.25
C GLY A 67 -11.16 0.08 -2.15
N ARG A 68 -11.81 -0.76 -1.33
CA ARG A 68 -11.13 -1.60 -0.32
C ARG A 68 -10.16 -2.59 -0.97
N ALA A 69 -10.55 -3.23 -2.06
CA ALA A 69 -9.70 -4.17 -2.79
C ALA A 69 -8.49 -3.48 -3.44
N ASP A 70 -8.69 -2.35 -4.11
CA ASP A 70 -7.62 -1.56 -4.73
C ASP A 70 -6.66 -1.00 -3.68
N PHE A 71 -7.17 -0.58 -2.53
CA PHE A 71 -6.34 -0.16 -1.41
C PHE A 71 -5.44 -1.29 -0.92
N LEU A 72 -5.98 -2.49 -0.67
CA LEU A 72 -5.17 -3.66 -0.31
C LEU A 72 -4.14 -4.01 -1.39
N ARG A 73 -4.50 -3.89 -2.67
CA ARG A 73 -3.56 -4.10 -3.79
C ARG A 73 -2.39 -3.10 -3.74
N LEU A 74 -2.65 -1.82 -3.50
CA LEU A 74 -1.61 -0.81 -3.35
C LEU A 74 -0.69 -1.09 -2.15
N LEU A 75 -1.26 -1.53 -1.03
CA LEU A 75 -0.46 -1.97 0.14
C LEU A 75 0.40 -3.19 -0.19
N ALA A 76 -0.12 -4.15 -0.96
CA ALA A 76 0.62 -5.34 -1.40
C ALA A 76 1.82 -4.98 -2.30
N LEU A 77 1.67 -3.93 -3.11
CA LEU A 77 2.74 -3.32 -3.89
C LEU A 77 3.68 -2.44 -3.04
N GLY A 78 3.41 -2.35 -1.73
CA GLY A 78 4.19 -1.61 -0.74
C GLY A 78 4.11 -0.10 -0.86
N VAL A 79 3.01 0.41 -1.43
CA VAL A 79 2.64 1.81 -1.37
C VAL A 79 2.22 2.15 0.07
N ALA A 80 2.69 3.28 0.59
CA ALA A 80 2.29 3.73 1.92
C ALA A 80 0.78 4.05 1.97
N PRO A 81 0.07 3.77 3.08
CA PRO A 81 -1.38 4.00 3.20
C PRO A 81 -1.84 5.40 2.77
N SER A 82 -1.16 6.45 3.22
CA SER A 82 -1.49 7.84 2.86
C SER A 82 -1.33 8.13 1.36
N ARG A 83 -0.35 7.50 0.71
CA ARG A 83 -0.16 7.61 -0.73
C ARG A 83 -1.19 6.80 -1.50
N ALA A 84 -1.61 5.64 -0.96
CA ALA A 84 -2.69 4.85 -1.53
C ALA A 84 -4.03 5.60 -1.48
N GLU A 85 -4.33 6.28 -0.36
CA GLU A 85 -5.51 7.17 -0.23
C GLU A 85 -5.51 8.26 -1.31
N LEU A 86 -4.36 8.92 -1.49
CA LEU A 86 -4.20 9.97 -2.51
C LEU A 86 -4.35 9.44 -3.94
N ILE A 87 -3.78 8.27 -4.25
CA ILE A 87 -3.91 7.63 -5.57
C ILE A 87 -5.37 7.30 -5.87
N LEU A 88 -6.11 6.81 -4.88
CA LEU A 88 -7.53 6.45 -5.04
C LEU A 88 -8.47 7.65 -4.95
N GLY A 89 -7.97 8.85 -4.62
CA GLY A 89 -8.81 10.03 -4.44
C GLY A 89 -9.79 9.91 -3.27
N VAL A 90 -9.55 9.00 -2.32
CA VAL A 90 -10.41 8.80 -1.15
C VAL A 90 -9.93 9.70 -0.01
N SER A 91 -10.84 10.51 0.51
CA SER A 91 -10.52 11.52 1.53
C SER A 91 -10.27 10.94 2.93
N SER A 92 -10.67 9.69 3.20
CA SER A 92 -10.23 8.94 4.38
C SER A 92 -10.60 7.46 4.31
N THR A 93 -9.63 6.55 4.52
CA THR A 93 -9.93 5.13 4.78
C THR A 93 -10.37 4.86 6.23
N SER A 94 -10.44 5.89 7.10
CA SER A 94 -10.82 5.73 8.51
C SER A 94 -12.20 5.09 8.69
N GLY A 95 -13.14 5.37 7.78
CA GLY A 95 -14.47 4.75 7.75
C GLY A 95 -14.45 3.28 7.28
N TRP A 96 -13.41 2.83 6.58
CA TRP A 96 -13.23 1.42 6.25
C TRP A 96 -12.48 0.66 7.34
N ARG A 97 -11.53 1.30 8.02
CA ARG A 97 -10.76 0.67 9.11
C ARG A 97 -11.52 0.54 10.43
N SER A 98 -12.70 1.12 10.55
CA SER A 98 -13.63 0.82 11.65
C SER A 98 -14.15 -0.62 11.59
N ASP A 99 -14.11 -1.26 10.42
CA ASP A 99 -14.31 -2.69 10.23
C ASP A 99 -13.04 -3.45 10.67
N PRO A 100 -13.10 -4.26 11.76
CA PRO A 100 -11.93 -4.96 12.28
C PRO A 100 -11.31 -5.95 11.29
N ALA A 101 -12.13 -6.60 10.47
CA ALA A 101 -11.64 -7.58 9.49
C ALA A 101 -10.82 -6.89 8.40
N PHE A 102 -11.29 -5.73 7.93
CA PHE A 102 -10.55 -4.94 6.95
C PHE A 102 -9.26 -4.35 7.54
N ALA A 103 -9.29 -3.88 8.79
CA ALA A 103 -8.10 -3.41 9.49
C ALA A 103 -7.03 -4.52 9.61
N MET A 104 -7.44 -5.73 10.03
CA MET A 104 -6.55 -6.90 10.08
C MET A 104 -5.97 -7.26 8.72
N ALA A 105 -6.78 -7.23 7.66
CA ALA A 105 -6.31 -7.49 6.30
C ALA A 105 -5.25 -6.47 5.86
N CYS A 106 -5.45 -5.19 6.15
CA CYS A 106 -4.47 -4.15 5.83
C CYS A 106 -3.13 -4.36 6.55
N ASP A 107 -3.16 -4.76 7.82
CA ASP A 107 -1.96 -5.00 8.61
C ASP A 107 -1.23 -6.26 8.11
N ALA A 108 -1.96 -7.33 7.81
CA ALA A 108 -1.42 -8.55 7.24
C ALA A 108 -0.76 -8.31 5.88
N VAL A 109 -1.44 -7.61 4.96
CA VAL A 109 -0.90 -7.28 3.63
C VAL A 109 0.32 -6.37 3.75
N SER A 110 0.28 -5.35 4.61
CA SER A 110 1.44 -4.46 4.83
C SER A 110 2.63 -5.21 5.42
N SER A 111 2.39 -6.21 6.28
CA SER A 111 3.42 -7.09 6.82
C SER A 111 4.01 -8.01 5.74
N ALA A 112 3.15 -8.60 4.90
CA ALA A 112 3.57 -9.47 3.80
C ALA A 112 4.31 -8.71 2.67
N ALA A 113 3.96 -7.45 2.44
CA ALA A 113 4.60 -6.58 1.44
C ALA A 113 5.95 -6.01 1.90
N ALA A 114 6.34 -6.22 3.16
CA ALA A 114 7.60 -5.74 3.73
C ALA A 114 8.88 -6.09 2.90
N PRO A 115 8.95 -7.23 2.17
CA PRO A 115 10.09 -7.52 1.29
C PRO A 115 10.12 -6.72 -0.02
N TYR A 116 8.97 -6.21 -0.49
CA TYR A 116 8.78 -5.67 -1.85
C TYR A 116 8.42 -4.17 -1.90
N GLY A 117 8.07 -3.58 -0.76
CA GLY A 117 7.66 -2.18 -0.72
C GLY A 117 8.78 -1.16 -0.78
N TYR A 118 8.40 0.06 -1.16
CA TYR A 118 9.22 1.28 -1.02
C TYR A 118 9.74 1.47 0.43
N THR A 119 9.15 0.75 1.38
CA THR A 119 9.51 0.57 2.79
C THR A 119 10.77 -0.23 3.07
N ARG A 120 11.60 -0.59 2.07
CA ARG A 120 13.00 -0.97 2.34
C ARG A 120 13.75 0.12 3.16
N GLN A 121 13.23 1.36 3.21
CA GLN A 121 13.89 2.54 3.80
C GLN A 121 13.45 3.05 5.18
N MET A 122 12.49 2.46 5.94
CA MET A 122 12.08 3.12 7.22
C MET A 122 11.83 2.25 8.45
N ARG A 123 11.66 0.92 8.37
CA ARG A 123 11.47 0.11 9.58
C ARG A 123 12.81 -0.24 10.24
N LEU A 124 12.99 0.14 11.51
CA LEU A 124 14.02 -0.43 12.39
C LEU A 124 13.57 -1.84 12.80
N THR A 125 14.00 -2.87 12.08
CA THR A 125 13.90 -4.26 12.54
C THR A 125 14.86 -4.49 13.73
N PRO A 126 14.71 -5.55 14.54
CA PRO A 126 15.65 -5.86 15.63
C PRO A 126 17.11 -5.92 15.15
N GLU A 127 17.37 -6.47 13.96
CA GLU A 127 18.72 -6.56 13.37
C GLU A 127 19.25 -5.17 12.95
N ARG A 128 18.36 -4.27 12.50
CA ARG A 128 18.72 -2.88 12.21
C ARG A 128 18.94 -2.07 13.49
N VAL A 129 18.20 -2.36 14.56
CA VAL A 129 18.43 -1.78 15.90
C VAL A 129 19.82 -2.16 16.39
N ALA A 130 20.18 -3.44 16.34
CA ALA A 130 21.51 -3.89 16.77
C ALA A 130 22.63 -3.21 15.97
N ARG A 131 22.52 -3.17 14.63
CA ARG A 131 23.50 -2.48 13.77
C ARG A 131 23.53 -0.96 13.98
N PHE A 132 22.39 -0.35 14.30
CA PHE A 132 22.31 1.08 14.58
C PHE A 132 23.01 1.42 15.90
N LEU A 133 22.76 0.63 16.94
CA LEU A 133 23.38 0.81 18.26
C LEU A 133 24.90 0.55 18.21
N ASP A 134 25.34 -0.44 17.44
CA ASP A 134 26.76 -0.69 17.15
C ASP A 134 27.40 0.47 16.38
N ALA A 135 26.72 1.03 15.38
CA ALA A 135 27.24 2.20 14.69
C ALA A 135 27.30 3.42 15.62
N LEU A 136 26.30 3.60 16.49
CA LEU A 136 26.21 4.73 17.41
C LEU A 136 27.22 4.64 18.57
N SER A 137 27.67 3.44 18.93
CA SER A 137 28.69 3.25 19.98
C SER A 137 30.10 3.63 19.54
N LYS A 138 30.31 3.91 18.24
CA LYS A 138 31.61 4.31 17.70
C LYS A 138 31.92 5.78 18.03
N PRO A 139 33.15 6.10 18.47
CA PRO A 139 33.56 7.48 18.77
C PRO A 139 33.25 8.46 17.63
N GLY A 140 32.73 9.63 17.96
CA GLY A 140 32.44 10.70 17.00
C GLY A 140 31.23 10.46 16.08
N THR A 141 30.52 9.33 16.20
CA THR A 141 29.39 9.01 15.32
C THR A 141 28.13 9.74 15.76
N THR A 142 27.53 10.51 14.86
CA THR A 142 26.25 11.18 15.11
C THR A 142 25.07 10.21 14.88
N VAL A 143 23.92 10.49 15.50
CA VAL A 143 22.68 9.71 15.26
C VAL A 143 22.30 9.72 13.77
N LEU A 144 22.54 10.83 13.06
CA LEU A 144 22.28 10.92 11.62
C LEU A 144 23.17 9.95 10.84
N ALA A 145 24.48 9.92 11.14
CA ALA A 145 25.43 9.01 10.50
C ALA A 145 25.11 7.54 10.81
N ALA A 146 24.83 7.20 12.07
CA ALA A 146 24.44 5.84 12.46
C ALA A 146 23.12 5.40 11.79
N ALA A 147 22.13 6.29 11.70
CA ALA A 147 20.87 6.03 11.02
C ALA A 147 21.06 5.78 9.51
N ALA A 148 21.91 6.59 8.85
CA ALA A 148 22.28 6.38 7.45
C ALA A 148 22.93 5.02 7.22
N THR A 149 23.76 4.54 8.16
CA THR A 149 24.47 3.26 8.05
C THR A 149 23.52 2.06 8.01
N VAL A 150 22.35 2.17 8.65
CA VAL A 150 21.32 1.12 8.65
C VAL A 150 20.15 1.41 7.70
N GLY A 151 20.26 2.46 6.88
CA GLY A 151 19.25 2.84 5.89
C GLY A 151 17.91 3.27 6.51
N VAL A 152 17.95 4.00 7.63
CA VAL A 152 16.76 4.59 8.28
C VAL A 152 16.92 6.10 8.45
N THR A 153 15.81 6.83 8.55
CA THR A 153 15.85 8.27 8.80
C THR A 153 16.08 8.57 10.28
N ALA A 154 16.75 9.68 10.59
CA ALA A 154 16.89 10.14 11.98
C ALA A 154 15.53 10.40 12.66
N ALA A 155 14.54 10.87 11.89
CA ALA A 155 13.17 11.04 12.38
C ALA A 155 12.55 9.71 12.86
N ALA A 156 12.76 8.60 12.12
CA ALA A 156 12.27 7.28 12.53
C ALA A 156 12.94 6.80 13.83
N VAL A 157 14.23 7.09 14.02
CA VAL A 157 14.95 6.79 15.26
C VAL A 157 14.36 7.56 16.44
N TYR A 158 14.13 8.87 16.32
CA TYR A 158 13.56 9.67 17.39
C TYR A 158 12.11 9.30 17.71
N GLN A 159 11.30 9.01 16.69
CA GLN A 159 9.94 8.51 16.89
C GLN A 159 9.92 7.19 17.67
N ARG A 160 10.86 6.27 17.37
CA ARG A 160 10.98 5.03 18.14
C ARG A 160 11.48 5.27 19.56
N ARG A 161 12.49 6.14 19.75
CA ARG A 161 12.97 6.54 21.08
C ARG A 161 11.83 7.04 21.96
N HIS A 162 10.89 7.79 21.39
CA HIS A 162 9.75 8.29 22.15
C HIS A 162 8.74 7.19 22.55
N ARG A 163 8.59 6.14 21.73
CA ARG A 163 7.58 5.08 21.94
C ARG A 163 8.10 3.85 22.69
N ASP A 164 9.41 3.64 22.72
CA ASP A 164 10.06 2.42 23.20
C ASP A 164 11.14 2.78 24.23
N ALA A 165 10.80 2.65 25.52
CA ALA A 165 11.68 3.02 26.62
C ALA A 165 12.97 2.19 26.65
N LYS A 166 12.90 0.89 26.34
CA LYS A 166 14.08 0.02 26.27
C LYS A 166 15.02 0.45 25.16
N PHE A 167 14.48 0.86 24.01
CA PHE A 167 15.27 1.40 22.92
C PHE A 167 15.92 2.75 23.29
N ALA A 168 15.23 3.59 24.07
CA ALA A 168 15.81 4.84 24.56
C ALA A 168 17.01 4.59 25.49
N GLU A 169 16.87 3.69 26.46
CA GLU A 169 17.95 3.27 27.36
C GLU A 169 19.16 2.72 26.59
N ALA A 170 18.92 1.83 25.63
CA ALA A 170 19.98 1.26 24.80
C ALA A 170 20.72 2.33 23.96
N MET A 171 20.00 3.34 23.46
CA MET A 171 20.59 4.44 22.70
C MET A 171 21.45 5.36 23.58
N ASP A 172 21.01 5.60 24.81
CA ASP A 172 21.77 6.40 25.79
C ASP A 172 23.02 5.64 26.26
N ALA A 173 22.94 4.32 26.45
CA ALA A 173 24.10 3.46 26.74
C ALA A 173 25.12 3.45 25.58
N ALA A 174 24.67 3.33 24.33
CA ALA A 174 25.55 3.39 23.17
C ALA A 174 26.30 4.73 23.07
N ARG A 175 25.61 5.85 23.36
CA ARG A 175 26.23 7.18 23.40
C ARG A 175 27.23 7.34 24.54
N ALA A 176 26.98 6.73 25.69
CA ALA A 176 27.94 6.73 26.79
C ALA A 176 29.23 6.00 26.39
N ALA A 177 29.12 4.80 25.82
CA ALA A 177 30.26 4.03 25.32
C ALA A 177 31.09 4.80 24.26
N ALA A 178 30.42 5.52 23.36
CA ALA A 178 31.10 6.33 22.34
C ALA A 178 31.93 7.49 22.94
N ARG A 179 31.50 8.04 24.09
CA ARG A 179 32.24 9.10 24.79
C ARG A 179 33.47 8.54 25.52
N GLU A 180 33.32 7.40 26.18
CA GLU A 180 34.43 6.71 26.84
C GLU A 180 35.53 6.30 25.85
N GLY A 181 35.14 5.83 24.66
CA GLY A 181 36.09 5.51 23.59
C GLY A 181 36.76 6.73 22.93
N ALA A 182 36.22 7.94 23.10
CA ALA A 182 36.81 9.18 22.59
C ALA A 182 37.75 9.88 23.59
N SER A 183 37.75 9.44 24.86
CA SER A 183 38.63 9.95 25.92
C SER A 183 39.88 9.09 26.14
N LYS A 184 40.11 8.07 25.31
CA LYS A 184 41.36 7.32 25.18
C LYS A 184 42.11 7.78 23.94
#